data_AF-A0AAD3ZDW8-F1
#
_entry.id   AF-A0AAD3ZDW8-F1
#
_cell.length_a   1.000
_cell.length_b   1.000
_cell.length_c   1.000
_cell.angle_alpha   90.00
_cell.angle_beta   90.00
_cell.angle_gamma   90.00
#
_symmetry.space_group_name_H-M   'P 1'
#
loop_
_entity.id
_entity.type
_entity.pdbx_description
1 polymer ?
#
loop_
_entity_poly.entity_id
_entity_poly.type
_entity_poly.pdbx_seq_one_letter_code
_entity_poly.pdbx_strand_id
1 'polypeptide(L)'
;MSMGGMSMSVNKDRKLFMELPTPRILVGGLNLGEHDPNTPALVAVSYPSHYEAQAVAQYLLSIQNGVVPFESSPNVCAGDTAIKVNISPKPIPNKGYLCQIMAKTVPTHLTYCFYIASYVTEEEFDVFCSFYDIADHYIFTVAHQDNLLLEAINLIKYTVNRRGV
;
A
#
# COMPACT_ATOMS: atom_id res chain seq x y z
N MET A 1 63.76 22.89 -7.30
CA MET A 1 63.02 22.33 -6.15
C MET A 1 61.75 21.71 -6.70
N SER A 2 61.56 20.41 -6.47
CA SER A 2 60.46 19.60 -6.96
C SER A 2 59.17 19.91 -6.20
N MET A 3 58.04 20.05 -6.89
CA MET A 3 56.73 19.80 -6.31
C MET A 3 55.99 18.81 -7.21
N GLY A 4 56.00 17.54 -6.77
CA GLY A 4 55.13 16.51 -7.33
C GLY A 4 53.69 16.73 -6.89
N GLY A 5 52.82 17.02 -7.85
CA GLY A 5 51.37 17.00 -7.64
C GLY A 5 50.88 15.56 -7.57
N MET A 6 50.65 15.07 -6.35
CA MET A 6 49.97 13.81 -6.07
C MET A 6 48.54 13.87 -6.62
N SER A 7 48.28 13.11 -7.68
CA SER A 7 46.95 12.76 -8.13
C SER A 7 46.31 11.88 -7.03
N MET A 8 45.39 12.44 -6.26
CA MET A 8 44.50 11.63 -5.42
C MET A 8 43.34 11.16 -6.29
N SER A 9 43.46 9.92 -6.77
CA SER A 9 42.31 9.15 -7.21
C SER A 9 41.32 9.06 -6.06
N VAL A 10 40.18 9.75 -6.16
CA VAL A 10 39.07 9.59 -5.22
C VAL A 10 38.54 8.19 -5.42
N ASN A 11 38.96 7.31 -4.50
CA ASN A 11 38.70 5.89 -4.50
C ASN A 11 37.20 5.64 -4.34
N LYS A 12 36.61 5.08 -5.39
CA LYS A 12 35.64 3.97 -5.50
C LYS A 12 34.90 3.39 -4.27
N ASP A 13 34.69 4.14 -3.19
CA ASP A 13 33.83 3.73 -2.07
C ASP A 13 32.45 4.37 -2.17
N ARG A 14 31.85 4.33 -3.37
CA ARG A 14 30.38 4.25 -3.46
C ARG A 14 30.02 2.86 -2.96
N LYS A 15 29.92 2.74 -1.63
CA LYS A 15 29.09 1.71 -1.01
C LYS A 15 27.81 1.66 -1.84
N LEU A 16 27.58 0.51 -2.48
CA LEU A 16 26.26 0.11 -2.90
C LEU A 16 25.39 0.29 -1.65
N PHE A 17 24.67 1.40 -1.58
CA PHE A 17 23.39 1.39 -0.92
C PHE A 17 22.65 0.31 -1.69
N MET A 18 22.65 -0.91 -1.17
CA MET A 18 21.57 -1.83 -1.51
C MET A 18 20.33 -1.04 -1.15
N GLU A 19 19.63 -0.54 -2.18
CA GLU A 19 18.29 -0.01 -2.00
C GLU A 19 17.52 -1.14 -1.36
N LEU A 20 17.33 -1.07 -0.04
CA LEU A 20 16.41 -1.95 0.64
C LEU A 20 15.08 -1.76 -0.10
N PRO A 21 14.45 -2.84 -0.59
CA PRO A 21 13.26 -2.67 -1.41
C PRO A 21 12.26 -1.86 -0.59
N THR A 22 11.77 -0.75 -1.13
CA THR A 22 10.78 0.06 -0.41
C THR A 22 9.43 -0.64 -0.49
N PRO A 23 8.61 -0.59 0.58
CA PRO A 23 7.25 -1.09 0.50
C PRO A 23 6.49 -0.48 -0.69
N ARG A 24 5.78 -1.33 -1.44
CA ARG A 24 5.02 -0.95 -2.64
C ARG A 24 3.53 -1.12 -2.39
N ILE A 25 2.71 -0.24 -2.96
CA ILE A 25 1.26 -0.43 -3.01
C ILE A 25 0.90 -1.16 -4.30
N LEU A 26 0.19 -2.26 -4.15
CA LEU A 26 -0.42 -3.03 -5.23
C LEU A 26 -1.88 -2.63 -5.35
N VAL A 27 -2.38 -2.49 -6.58
CA VAL A 27 -3.80 -2.27 -6.87
C VAL A 27 -4.24 -3.22 -7.98
N GLY A 28 -5.47 -3.71 -7.93
CA GLY A 28 -6.00 -4.65 -8.92
C GLY A 28 -7.29 -5.32 -8.45
N GLY A 29 -7.49 -6.59 -8.83
CA GLY A 29 -8.57 -7.45 -8.32
C GLY A 29 -8.04 -8.60 -7.47
N LEU A 30 -8.84 -9.05 -6.51
CA LEU A 30 -8.54 -10.21 -5.67
C LEU A 30 -9.30 -11.45 -6.14
N ASN A 31 -8.62 -12.36 -6.82
CA ASN A 31 -9.21 -13.64 -7.20
C ASN A 31 -9.17 -14.62 -6.02
N LEU A 32 -10.33 -14.91 -5.42
CA LEU A 32 -10.48 -15.86 -4.31
C LEU A 32 -10.73 -17.31 -4.77
N GLY A 33 -10.87 -17.56 -6.08
CA GLY A 33 -11.06 -18.90 -6.65
C GLY A 33 -11.68 -18.88 -8.04
N GLU A 34 -11.60 -20.02 -8.74
CA GLU A 34 -12.03 -20.19 -10.15
C GLU A 34 -13.51 -19.91 -10.42
N HIS A 35 -14.33 -19.74 -9.38
CA HIS A 35 -15.78 -19.55 -9.47
C HIS A 35 -16.28 -18.31 -8.75
N ASP A 36 -15.42 -17.36 -8.38
CA ASP A 36 -15.87 -16.11 -7.77
C ASP A 36 -16.40 -15.15 -8.86
N PRO A 37 -17.73 -14.97 -8.99
CA PRO A 37 -18.29 -14.09 -10.02
C PRO A 37 -18.06 -12.60 -9.69
N ASN A 38 -17.68 -12.28 -8.45
CA ASN A 38 -17.64 -10.92 -7.91
C ASN A 38 -16.29 -10.67 -7.23
N THR A 39 -15.21 -10.90 -7.98
CA THR A 39 -13.84 -10.58 -7.57
C THR A 39 -13.77 -9.12 -7.07
N PRO A 40 -13.48 -8.88 -5.77
CA PRO A 40 -13.43 -7.52 -5.27
C PRO A 40 -12.18 -6.81 -5.74
N ALA A 41 -12.23 -5.48 -5.81
CA ALA A 41 -11.04 -4.68 -5.99
C ALA A 41 -10.08 -4.84 -4.80
N LEU A 42 -8.79 -4.68 -5.06
CA LEU A 42 -7.72 -4.93 -4.09
C LEU A 42 -6.80 -3.72 -3.99
N VAL A 43 -6.44 -3.39 -2.75
CA VAL A 43 -5.29 -2.55 -2.41
C VAL A 43 -4.44 -3.32 -1.41
N ALA A 44 -3.16 -3.53 -1.68
CA ALA A 44 -2.27 -4.19 -0.73
C ALA A 44 -0.97 -3.42 -0.54
N VAL A 45 -0.45 -3.39 0.69
CA VAL A 45 0.93 -2.94 0.92
C VAL A 45 1.85 -4.14 0.92
N SER A 46 2.67 -4.27 -0.11
CA SER A 46 3.71 -5.28 -0.20
C SER A 46 4.99 -4.81 0.48
N TYR A 47 5.40 -5.56 1.50
CA TYR A 47 6.67 -5.36 2.19
C TYR A 47 7.74 -6.34 1.68
N PRO A 48 9.02 -5.97 1.76
CA PRO A 48 10.14 -6.86 1.40
C PRO A 48 10.33 -8.00 2.40
N SER A 49 9.85 -7.81 3.63
CA SER A 49 9.98 -8.75 4.73
C SER A 49 8.61 -9.17 5.22
N HIS A 50 8.41 -10.48 5.33
CA HIS A 50 7.21 -11.05 5.95
C HIS A 50 7.01 -10.57 7.40
N TYR A 51 8.11 -10.44 8.16
CA TYR A 51 8.05 -9.93 9.53
C TYR A 51 7.54 -8.49 9.59
N GLU A 52 8.02 -7.63 8.68
CA GLU A 52 7.55 -6.24 8.59
C GLU A 52 6.09 -6.17 8.18
N ALA A 53 5.67 -6.97 7.19
CA ALA A 53 4.28 -7.05 6.76
C ALA A 53 3.36 -7.42 7.94
N GLN A 54 3.73 -8.43 8.73
CA GLN A 54 2.96 -8.84 9.91
C GLN A 54 2.95 -7.77 11.01
N ALA A 55 4.11 -7.17 11.32
CA ALA A 55 4.19 -6.11 12.32
C ALA A 55 3.30 -4.91 11.96
N VAL A 56 3.31 -4.52 10.67
CA VAL A 56 2.42 -3.47 10.19
C VAL A 56 0.97 -3.90 10.22
N ALA A 57 0.61 -5.12 9.82
CA ALA A 57 -0.77 -5.60 9.91
C ALA A 57 -1.31 -5.54 11.35
N GLN A 58 -0.51 -6.01 12.33
CA GLN A 58 -0.87 -5.95 13.75
C GLN A 58 -1.06 -4.50 14.21
N TYR A 59 -0.16 -3.60 13.80
CA TYR A 59 -0.31 -2.18 14.12
C TYR A 59 -1.57 -1.56 13.49
N LEU A 60 -1.83 -1.82 12.21
CA LEU A 60 -3.01 -1.34 11.50
C LEU A 60 -4.31 -1.90 12.12
N LEU A 61 -4.32 -3.16 12.54
CA LEU A 61 -5.42 -3.75 13.31
C LEU A 61 -5.62 -3.09 14.68
N SER A 62 -4.55 -2.64 15.34
CA SER A 62 -4.66 -1.99 16.65
C SER A 62 -5.27 -0.58 16.58
N ILE A 63 -5.21 0.08 15.41
CA ILE A 63 -5.69 1.45 15.21
C ILE A 63 -6.95 1.55 14.35
N GLN A 64 -7.36 0.45 13.70
CA GLN A 64 -8.60 0.43 12.93
C GLN A 64 -9.81 0.54 13.87
N ASN A 65 -10.90 1.09 13.36
CA ASN A 65 -12.13 1.37 14.11
C ASN A 65 -13.41 1.00 13.32
N GLY A 66 -13.28 0.09 12.36
CA GLY A 66 -14.40 -0.49 11.62
C GLY A 66 -15.17 -1.53 12.42
N VAL A 67 -16.29 -1.98 11.85
CA VAL A 67 -17.08 -3.07 12.42
C VAL A 67 -16.39 -4.39 12.11
N VAL A 68 -16.28 -5.28 13.10
CA VAL A 68 -15.84 -6.67 12.90
C VAL A 68 -17.09 -7.52 12.63
N PRO A 69 -17.35 -7.94 11.38
CA PRO A 69 -18.61 -8.60 11.03
C PRO A 69 -18.66 -10.07 11.48
N PHE A 70 -17.51 -10.70 11.70
CA PHE A 70 -17.42 -12.13 12.04
C PHE A 70 -16.57 -12.32 13.30
N GLU A 71 -17.16 -12.91 14.34
CA GLU A 71 -16.42 -13.26 15.56
C GLU A 71 -15.30 -14.26 15.29
N SER A 72 -15.50 -15.16 14.33
CA SER A 72 -14.50 -16.16 13.91
C SER A 72 -13.32 -15.57 13.13
N SER A 73 -13.44 -14.32 12.65
CA SER A 73 -12.44 -13.67 11.80
C SER A 73 -12.19 -12.23 12.27
N PRO A 74 -11.52 -12.04 13.42
CA PRO A 74 -11.29 -10.72 14.02
C PRO A 74 -10.34 -9.83 13.20
N ASN A 75 -9.65 -10.42 12.22
CA ASN A 75 -8.79 -9.72 11.27
C ASN A 75 -9.59 -9.07 10.11
N VAL A 76 -10.89 -9.33 9.99
CA VAL A 76 -11.77 -8.73 8.99
C VAL A 76 -12.53 -7.57 9.60
N CYS A 77 -12.41 -6.38 9.02
CA CYS A 77 -13.10 -5.18 9.48
C CYS A 77 -13.75 -4.46 8.30
N ALA A 78 -14.94 -3.89 8.48
CA ALA A 78 -15.69 -3.22 7.43
C ALA A 78 -16.02 -1.77 7.76
N GLY A 79 -16.08 -0.93 6.73
CA GLY A 79 -16.60 0.43 6.80
C GLY A 79 -15.54 1.53 6.68
N ASP A 80 -15.92 2.74 7.10
CA ASP A 80 -15.04 3.90 7.02
C ASP A 80 -14.01 3.91 8.16
N THR A 81 -12.97 3.11 7.98
CA THR A 81 -11.92 2.94 8.99
C THR A 81 -10.95 4.13 9.07
N ALA A 82 -10.17 4.19 10.15
CA ALA A 82 -9.07 5.12 10.39
C ALA A 82 -8.01 5.13 9.27
N ILE A 83 -7.94 4.03 8.51
CA ILE A 83 -7.01 3.83 7.39
C ILE A 83 -7.71 4.29 6.11
N LYS A 84 -7.12 5.28 5.44
CA LYS A 84 -7.65 5.90 4.22
C LYS A 84 -6.75 5.59 3.04
N VAL A 85 -7.36 5.26 1.91
CA VAL A 85 -6.67 5.13 0.62
C VAL A 85 -7.03 6.33 -0.24
N ASN A 86 -6.02 6.99 -0.79
CA ASN A 86 -6.16 8.11 -1.72
C ASN A 86 -5.38 7.77 -3.00
N ILE A 87 -6.05 7.86 -4.14
CA ILE A 87 -5.42 7.69 -5.45
C ILE A 87 -5.60 9.00 -6.21
N SER A 88 -4.48 9.63 -6.55
CA SER A 88 -4.47 10.95 -7.20
C SER A 88 -3.59 10.93 -8.45
N PRO A 89 -4.00 11.61 -9.54
CA PRO A 89 -3.14 11.88 -10.67
C PRO A 89 -2.07 12.84 -10.19
N LYS A 90 -0.89 12.32 -9.85
CA LYS A 90 0.23 13.18 -9.47
C LYS A 90 0.95 13.65 -10.72
N PRO A 91 1.40 14.91 -10.75
CA PRO A 91 1.88 15.59 -11.95
C PRO A 91 3.27 15.12 -12.40
N ILE A 92 3.71 13.90 -12.08
CA ILE A 92 4.97 13.38 -12.60
C ILE A 92 4.70 12.68 -13.94
N PRO A 93 5.25 13.18 -15.05
CA PRO A 93 5.09 12.54 -16.35
C PRO A 93 5.50 11.07 -16.29
N ASN A 94 4.70 10.21 -16.92
CA ASN A 94 4.94 8.77 -17.10
C ASN A 94 5.02 7.92 -15.82
N LYS A 95 4.51 8.41 -14.68
CA LYS A 95 4.44 7.61 -13.44
C LYS A 95 3.03 7.15 -13.06
N GLY A 96 2.02 7.46 -13.87
CA GLY A 96 0.63 7.11 -13.58
C GLY A 96 0.08 7.85 -12.35
N TYR A 97 -0.53 7.10 -11.44
CA TYR A 97 -1.22 7.64 -10.27
C TYR A 97 -0.38 7.47 -9.01
N LEU A 98 -0.42 8.45 -8.10
CA LEU A 98 0.09 8.21 -6.75
C LEU A 98 -1.02 7.63 -5.89
N CYS A 99 -0.81 6.40 -5.44
CA CYS A 99 -1.58 5.77 -4.38
C CYS A 99 -0.94 6.11 -3.03
N GLN A 100 -1.76 6.47 -2.05
CA GLN A 100 -1.34 6.81 -0.71
C GLN A 100 -2.25 6.09 0.29
N ILE A 101 -1.64 5.43 1.26
CA ILE A 101 -2.36 4.85 2.41
C ILE A 101 -1.92 5.58 3.65
N MET A 102 -2.89 6.10 4.39
CA MET A 102 -2.66 7.01 5.49
C MET A 102 -3.57 6.63 6.65
N ALA A 103 -3.06 6.66 7.87
CA ALA A 103 -3.88 6.43 9.06
C ALA A 103 -3.61 7.47 10.14
N LYS A 104 -4.67 7.82 10.87
CA LYS A 104 -4.60 8.62 12.10
C LYS A 104 -5.22 7.82 13.22
N THR A 105 -4.54 7.76 14.36
CA THR A 105 -5.11 7.17 15.59
C THR A 105 -6.28 7.99 16.13
N VAL A 106 -6.24 9.31 15.95
CA VAL A 106 -7.33 10.23 16.30
C VAL A 106 -7.63 11.11 15.08
N PRO A 107 -8.90 11.21 14.62
CA PRO A 107 -9.25 11.96 13.40
C PRO A 107 -8.80 13.43 13.41
N THR A 108 -8.78 14.06 14.60
CA THR A 108 -8.40 15.47 14.79
C THR A 108 -6.89 15.72 14.78
N HIS A 109 -6.05 14.67 14.81
CA HIS A 109 -4.60 14.84 14.75
C HIS A 109 -4.17 15.48 13.42
N LEU A 110 -3.18 16.38 13.49
CA LEU A 110 -2.58 17.01 12.30
C LEU A 110 -1.57 16.09 11.61
N THR A 111 -1.08 15.07 12.30
CA THR A 111 -0.09 14.11 11.80
C THR A 111 -0.72 12.76 11.50
N TYR A 112 -0.11 12.04 10.57
CA TYR A 112 -0.43 10.64 10.30
C TYR A 112 0.47 9.74 11.15
N CYS A 113 -0.12 8.75 11.80
CA CYS A 113 0.59 7.71 12.55
C CYS A 113 1.04 6.54 11.64
N PHE A 114 0.56 6.52 10.39
CA PHE A 114 0.98 5.62 9.33
C PHE A 114 0.87 6.35 8.01
N TYR A 115 1.90 6.25 7.18
CA TYR A 115 1.90 6.81 5.83
C TYR A 115 2.78 5.96 4.92
N ILE A 116 2.22 5.54 3.80
CA ILE A 116 2.97 4.94 2.69
C ILE A 116 2.40 5.48 1.38
N ALA A 117 3.27 5.64 0.38
CA ALA A 117 2.86 6.02 -0.95
C ALA A 117 3.75 5.34 -1.99
N SER A 118 3.13 4.91 -3.09
CA SER A 118 3.84 4.45 -4.27
C SER A 118 3.08 4.85 -5.53
N TYR A 119 3.81 4.91 -6.64
CA TYR A 119 3.18 5.06 -7.94
C TYR A 119 2.56 3.74 -8.37
N VAL A 120 1.40 3.83 -9.01
CA VAL A 120 0.71 2.74 -9.70
C VAL A 120 0.50 3.18 -11.14
N THR A 121 0.61 2.23 -12.06
CA THR A 121 0.42 2.50 -13.49
C THR A 121 -1.04 2.82 -13.80
N GLU A 122 -1.28 3.40 -14.98
CA GLU A 122 -2.63 3.61 -15.49
C GLU A 122 -3.38 2.28 -15.66
N GLU A 123 -2.72 1.26 -16.23
CA GLU A 123 -3.27 -0.08 -16.39
C GLU A 123 -3.68 -0.72 -15.05
N GLU A 124 -2.82 -0.68 -14.03
CA GLU A 124 -3.14 -1.20 -12.70
C GLU A 124 -4.34 -0.47 -12.08
N PHE A 125 -4.43 0.85 -12.28
CA PHE A 125 -5.53 1.66 -11.78
C PHE A 125 -6.84 1.40 -12.52
N ASP A 126 -6.81 1.21 -13.84
CA ASP A 126 -7.98 0.88 -14.65
C ASP A 126 -8.55 -0.50 -14.30
N VAL A 127 -7.67 -1.48 -14.06
CA VAL A 127 -8.06 -2.80 -13.57
C VAL A 127 -8.72 -2.68 -12.19
N PHE A 128 -8.10 -1.94 -11.26
CA PHE A 128 -8.69 -1.67 -9.94
C PHE A 128 -10.07 -1.02 -10.05
N CYS A 129 -10.23 0.01 -10.90
CA CYS A 129 -11.50 0.69 -11.10
C CYS A 129 -12.55 -0.27 -11.66
N SER A 130 -12.19 -1.11 -12.62
CA SER A 130 -13.10 -2.10 -13.21
C SER A 130 -13.67 -3.06 -12.16
N PHE A 131 -12.83 -3.57 -11.26
CA PHE A 131 -13.30 -4.42 -10.15
C PHE A 131 -14.10 -3.65 -9.10
N TYR A 132 -13.69 -2.41 -8.80
CA TYR A 132 -14.36 -1.59 -7.79
C TYR A 132 -15.77 -1.20 -8.24
N ASP A 133 -15.94 -0.86 -9.51
CA ASP A 133 -17.22 -0.44 -10.08
C ASP A 133 -18.20 -1.63 -10.22
N ILE A 134 -17.71 -2.88 -10.24
CA ILE A 134 -18.54 -4.10 -10.20
C ILE A 134 -18.89 -4.49 -8.75
N ALA A 135 -17.92 -4.44 -7.85
CA ALA A 135 -18.08 -4.93 -6.49
C ALA A 135 -18.66 -3.90 -5.50
N ASP A 136 -18.63 -2.61 -5.84
CA ASP A 136 -18.96 -1.47 -4.96
C ASP A 136 -18.11 -1.40 -3.67
N HIS A 137 -16.99 -2.11 -3.64
CA HIS A 137 -16.03 -2.09 -2.53
C HIS A 137 -14.63 -2.55 -2.99
N TYR A 138 -13.64 -2.29 -2.14
CA TYR A 138 -12.32 -2.92 -2.24
C TYR A 138 -11.90 -3.51 -0.89
N ILE A 139 -10.98 -4.46 -0.96
CA ILE A 139 -10.28 -5.02 0.18
C ILE A 139 -8.92 -4.34 0.29
N PHE A 140 -8.61 -3.84 1.48
CA PHE A 140 -7.27 -3.44 1.85
C PHE A 140 -6.59 -4.51 2.70
N THR A 141 -5.36 -4.89 2.36
CA THR A 141 -4.56 -5.86 3.11
C THR A 141 -3.05 -5.54 3.06
N VAL A 142 -2.21 -6.42 3.59
CA VAL A 142 -0.75 -6.38 3.42
C VAL A 142 -0.28 -7.62 2.67
N ALA A 143 0.93 -7.55 2.13
CA ALA A 143 1.57 -8.62 1.39
C ALA A 143 3.05 -8.70 1.73
N HIS A 144 3.64 -9.86 1.46
CA HIS A 144 5.09 -10.04 1.37
C HIS A 144 5.43 -10.40 -0.08
N GLN A 145 6.07 -9.47 -0.79
CA GLN A 145 6.25 -9.56 -2.23
C GLN A 145 4.87 -9.76 -2.91
N ASP A 146 4.68 -10.84 -3.66
CA ASP A 146 3.43 -11.14 -4.37
C ASP A 146 2.45 -11.99 -3.54
N ASN A 147 2.82 -12.34 -2.29
CA ASN A 147 1.98 -13.17 -1.42
C ASN A 147 1.14 -12.28 -0.49
N LEU A 148 -0.17 -12.24 -0.73
CA LEU A 148 -1.12 -11.55 0.14
C LEU A 148 -1.23 -12.28 1.49
N LEU A 149 -1.21 -11.53 2.59
CA LEU A 149 -1.37 -12.06 3.95
C LEU A 149 -2.81 -11.84 4.41
N LEU A 150 -3.74 -12.55 3.78
CA LEU A 150 -5.18 -12.44 4.06
C LEU A 150 -5.53 -12.93 5.47
N GLU A 151 -4.67 -13.68 6.13
CA GLU A 151 -4.83 -14.04 7.54
C GLU A 151 -4.45 -12.88 8.49
N ALA A 152 -3.70 -11.88 8.01
CA ALA A 152 -3.17 -10.81 8.85
C ALA A 152 -4.14 -9.66 9.04
N ILE A 153 -4.69 -9.08 7.97
CA ILE A 153 -5.68 -7.99 8.02
C ILE A 153 -6.47 -7.91 6.72
N ASN A 154 -7.79 -7.75 6.80
CA ASN A 154 -8.64 -7.43 5.65
C ASN A 154 -9.60 -6.33 6.01
N LEU A 155 -9.46 -5.17 5.38
CA LEU A 155 -10.39 -4.06 5.55
C LEU A 155 -11.28 -3.96 4.33
N ILE A 156 -12.58 -4.17 4.51
CA ILE A 156 -13.59 -3.96 3.48
C ILE A 156 -13.95 -2.48 3.48
N LYS A 157 -13.69 -1.80 2.36
CA LYS A 157 -13.82 -0.35 2.23
C LYS A 157 -14.70 0.00 1.03
N TYR A 158 -15.63 0.93 1.25
CA TYR A 158 -16.63 1.37 0.27
C TYR A 158 -16.33 2.74 -0.33
N THR A 159 -15.24 3.37 0.09
CA THR A 159 -14.86 4.70 -0.36
C THR A 159 -13.38 4.73 -0.70
N VAL A 160 -13.11 5.17 -1.93
CA VAL A 160 -11.78 5.54 -2.39
C VAL A 160 -11.80 7.00 -2.78
N ASN A 161 -10.89 7.79 -2.20
CA ASN A 161 -10.76 9.19 -2.58
C ASN A 161 -10.04 9.25 -3.93
N ARG A 162 -10.81 9.56 -4.98
CA ARG A 162 -10.31 9.85 -6.33
C ARG A 162 -10.34 11.38 -6.48
N ARG A 163 -9.19 12.05 -6.38
CA ARG A 163 -9.12 13.49 -6.68
C ARG A 163 -8.82 13.68 -8.17
N GLY A 164 -9.65 14.44 -8.90
CA GLY A 164 -9.33 14.89 -10.26
C GLY A 164 -9.93 14.06 -11.41
N VAL A 165 -11.12 13.50 -11.22
CA VAL A 165 -12.02 13.17 -12.33
C VAL A 165 -13.01 14.32 -12.51
#